data_AF-A0A920QHV7-F1
#
_entry.id   AF-A0A920QHV7-F1
#
_cell.length_a   1.000
_cell.length_b   1.000
_cell.length_c   1.000
_cell.angle_alpha   90.00
_cell.angle_beta   90.00
_cell.angle_gamma   90.00
#
_symmetry.space_group_name_H-M   'P 1'
#
loop_
_entity.id
_entity.type
_entity.pdbx_description
1 polymer ?
#
loop_
_entity_poly.entity_id
_entity_poly.type
_entity_poly.pdbx_seq_one_letter_code
_entity_poly.pdbx_strand_id
1 'polypeptide(L)' 'MKQRTNLRSEAGKHIILIIGALVVILPFYLMLSFSFKSPAEIQSISGGFFGAQEMMTDRKCLKAERSEEECTMLPNSI' A
#
# COMPACT_ATOMS: atom_id res chain seq x y z
N MET A 1 22.22 -43.96 12.58
CA MET A 1 22.67 -42.94 11.60
C MET A 1 22.57 -41.57 12.24
N LYS A 2 23.71 -40.88 12.41
CA LYS A 2 23.80 -39.66 13.22
C LYS A 2 23.42 -38.44 12.36
N GLN A 3 22.19 -37.96 12.51
CA GLN A 3 21.75 -36.67 11.96
C GLN A 3 22.50 -35.53 12.65
N ARG A 4 23.74 -35.25 12.23
CA ARG A 4 24.33 -33.92 12.35
C ARG A 4 24.04 -33.18 11.06
N THR A 5 22.77 -32.87 10.80
CA THR A 5 22.47 -31.84 9.79
C THR A 5 22.98 -30.52 10.37
N ASN A 6 23.88 -29.89 9.61
CA ASN A 6 24.54 -28.67 10.02
C ASN A 6 23.47 -27.60 10.28
N LEU A 7 23.24 -27.21 11.54
CA LEU A 7 22.30 -26.15 11.94
C LEU A 7 22.44 -24.90 11.06
N ARG A 8 23.68 -24.56 10.68
CA ARG A 8 24.00 -23.46 9.74
C ARG A 8 23.50 -23.69 8.31
N SER A 9 23.55 -24.92 7.81
CA SER A 9 23.05 -25.27 6.48
C SER A 9 21.53 -25.24 6.40
N GLU A 10 20.85 -25.63 7.49
CA GLU A 10 19.41 -25.60 7.59
C GLU A 10 18.91 -24.16 7.73
N ALA A 11 19.52 -23.37 8.62
CA ALA A 11 19.26 -21.94 8.74
C ALA A 11 19.48 -21.18 7.41
N GLY A 12 20.54 -21.52 6.66
CA GLY A 12 20.79 -20.91 5.35
C GLY A 12 19.67 -21.16 4.33
N LYS A 13 19.11 -22.38 4.29
CA LYS A 13 17.95 -22.71 3.44
C LYS A 13 16.72 -21.89 3.84
N HIS A 14 16.45 -21.79 5.14
CA HIS A 14 15.31 -21.01 5.62
C HIS A 14 15.46 -19.52 5.32
N ILE A 15 16.66 -18.94 5.45
CA ILE A 15 16.90 -17.53 5.10
C ILE A 15 16.58 -17.28 3.61
N ILE A 16 17.05 -18.14 2.71
CA ILE A 16 16.77 -18.01 1.27
C ILE A 16 15.27 -18.09 1.00
N LEU A 17 14.57 -19.04 1.62
CA LEU A 17 13.12 -19.19 1.48
C LEU A 17 12.35 -17.97 2.02
N ILE A 18 12.77 -17.41 3.16
CA ILE A 18 12.19 -16.21 3.75
C ILE A 18 12.40 -15.00 2.84
N ILE A 19 13.61 -14.81 2.30
CA ILE A 19 13.90 -13.72 1.36
C ILE A 19 13.02 -13.85 0.10
N GLY A 20 12.91 -15.06 -0.46
CA GLY A 20 12.02 -15.31 -1.59
C GLY A 20 10.57 -14.97 -1.27
N ALA A 21 10.07 -15.37 -0.10
CA ALA A 21 8.72 -15.04 0.35
C ALA A 21 8.50 -13.52 0.52
N LEU A 22 9.49 -12.78 1.04
CA LEU A 22 9.42 -11.33 1.19
C LEU A 22 9.34 -10.62 -0.16
N VAL A 23 10.09 -11.06 -1.17
CA VAL A 23 10.01 -10.50 -2.53
C VAL A 23 8.63 -10.71 -3.14
N VAL A 24 8.04 -11.89 -2.93
CA VAL A 24 6.72 -12.23 -3.45
C VAL A 24 5.60 -11.48 -2.73
N ILE A 25 5.69 -11.27 -1.40
CA ILE A 25 4.65 -10.57 -0.63
C ILE A 25 4.69 -9.05 -0.83
N LEU A 26 5.84 -8.49 -1.21
CA LEU A 26 6.04 -7.05 -1.38
C LEU A 26 5.02 -6.37 -2.32
N PRO A 27 4.73 -6.85 -3.54
CA PRO A 27 3.73 -6.21 -4.41
C PRO A 27 2.31 -6.23 -3.79
N PHE A 28 1.95 -7.28 -3.06
CA PHE A 28 0.67 -7.35 -2.37
C PHE A 28 0.61 -6.37 -1.19
N TYR A 29 1.71 -6.21 -0.46
CA TYR A 29 1.84 -5.23 0.60
C TYR A 29 1.62 -3.80 0.06
N LEU A 30 2.25 -3.46 -1.07
CA LEU A 30 2.08 -2.16 -1.73
C LEU A 30 0.65 -1.95 -2.22
N MET A 31 0.01 -2.96 -2.81
CA MET A 31 -1.40 -2.89 -3.24
C MET A 31 -2.36 -2.59 -2.09
N LEU A 32 -2.12 -3.19 -0.92
CA LEU A 32 -2.90 -2.89 0.29
C LEU A 32 -2.64 -1.47 0.77
N SER A 33 -1.39 -1.00 0.80
CA SER A 33 -1.07 0.39 1.16
C SER A 33 -1.74 1.40 0.24
N PHE A 34 -1.76 1.16 -1.08
CA PHE A 34 -2.39 2.05 -2.04
C PHE A 34 -3.90 2.16 -1.86
N SER A 35 -4.56 1.10 -1.39
CA SER A 35 -6.00 1.13 -1.08
C SER A 35 -6.36 2.11 0.04
N PHE A 36 -5.42 2.39 0.95
CA PHE A 36 -5.61 3.34 2.05
C PHE A 36 -5.11 4.76 1.72
N LYS A 37 -4.54 4.96 0.54
CA LYS A 37 -3.86 6.20 0.16
C LYS A 37 -4.79 7.10 -0.65
N SER A 38 -4.82 8.40 -0.34
CA SER A 38 -5.53 9.36 -1.19
C SER A 38 -4.84 9.50 -2.56
N PRO A 39 -5.57 9.89 -3.62
CA PRO A 39 -4.97 10.12 -4.94
C PRO A 39 -3.83 11.16 -4.93
N ALA A 40 -3.87 12.13 -4.01
CA ALA A 40 -2.84 13.15 -3.84
C ALA A 40 -1.55 12.57 -3.21
N GLU A 41 -1.69 11.69 -2.21
CA GLU A 41 -0.57 10.98 -1.61
C GLU A 41 0.09 9.99 -2.59
N ILE A 42 -0.69 9.35 -3.48
CA ILE A 42 -0.15 8.45 -4.52
C ILE A 42 0.71 9.23 -5.52
N GLN A 43 0.26 10.41 -5.97
CA GLN A 43 0.99 11.24 -6.94
C GLN A 43 2.28 11.84 -6.37
N SER A 44 2.31 12.11 -5.07
CA SER A 44 3.48 12.69 -4.39
C SER A 44 4.45 11.65 -3.83
N ILE A 45 4.12 10.35 -3.90
CA ILE A 45 4.90 9.24 -3.29
C ILE A 45 5.21 9.57 -1.81
N SER A 46 4.25 10.19 -1.13
CA SER A 46 4.39 10.70 0.23
C SER A 46 3.40 10.01 1.15
N GLY A 47 3.75 9.79 2.43
CA GLY A 47 2.93 9.07 3.41
C GLY A 47 3.30 7.59 3.51
N GLY A 48 3.28 7.04 4.73
CA GLY A 48 3.73 5.68 5.05
C GLY A 48 2.75 4.58 4.62
N PHE A 49 2.76 3.45 5.35
CA PHE A 49 1.88 2.30 5.08
C PHE A 49 0.38 2.64 5.17
N PHE A 50 0.04 3.56 6.07
CA PHE A 50 -1.30 4.13 6.21
C PHE A 50 -1.26 5.55 5.63
N GLY A 51 -2.03 5.78 4.57
CA GLY A 51 -2.21 7.12 4.01
C GLY A 51 -3.34 7.87 4.71
N ALA A 52 -3.30 9.20 4.63
CA ALA A 52 -4.43 10.03 5.02
C ALA A 52 -5.43 10.11 3.85
N GLN A 53 -6.70 9.79 4.14
CA GLN A 53 -7.79 10.09 3.22
C GLN A 53 -8.09 11.59 3.31
N GLU A 54 -7.43 12.38 2.47
CA GLU A 54 -7.68 13.82 2.37
C GLU A 54 -8.95 14.13 1.57
N MET A 55 -9.60 15.25 1.90
CA MET A 55 -10.73 15.76 1.12
C MET A 55 -10.26 16.15 -0.28
N MET A 56 -10.97 15.69 -1.32
CA MET A 56 -10.64 15.99 -2.70
C MET A 56 -11.81 16.69 -3.39
N THR A 57 -11.51 17.69 -4.22
CA THR A 57 -12.51 18.40 -5.03
C THR A 57 -12.67 17.70 -6.38
N ASP A 58 -13.89 17.23 -6.69
CA ASP A 58 -14.16 16.64 -8.00
C ASP A 58 -14.27 17.73 -9.08
N ARG A 59 -13.30 17.73 -10.01
CA ARG A 59 -13.27 18.64 -11.16
C ARG A 59 -14.46 18.45 -12.11
N LYS A 60 -15.10 17.27 -12.14
CA LYS A 60 -16.31 17.05 -12.93
C LYS A 60 -17.50 17.76 -12.32
N CYS A 61 -17.61 17.75 -10.99
CA CYS A 61 -18.63 18.47 -10.25
C CYS A 61 -18.48 19.99 -10.42
N LEU A 62 -17.25 20.51 -10.36
CA LEU A 62 -16.98 21.93 -10.62
C LEU A 62 -17.37 22.36 -12.04
N LYS A 63 -17.17 21.50 -13.03
CA LYS A 63 -17.58 21.76 -14.43
C LYS A 63 -19.11 21.73 -14.63
N ALA A 64 -19.85 21.20 -13.67
CA ALA A 64 -21.31 21.19 -13.67
C ALA A 64 -21.93 22.40 -12.94
N GLU A 65 -21.15 23.49 -12.73
CA GLU A 65 -21.59 24.73 -12.07
C GLU A 65 -22.06 24.56 -10.61
N ARG A 66 -21.62 23.49 -9.94
CA ARG A 66 -21.84 23.26 -8.50
C ARG A 66 -20.81 24.04 -7.68
N SER A 67 -21.16 24.42 -6.44
CA SER A 67 -20.24 25.13 -5.55
C SER A 67 -19.07 24.24 -5.11
N GLU A 68 -17.91 24.84 -4.83
CA GLU A 68 -16.69 24.08 -4.43
C GLU A 68 -16.89 23.26 -3.16
N GLU A 69 -17.76 23.74 -2.27
CA GLU A 69 -18.16 23.09 -1.02
C GLU A 69 -19.07 21.86 -1.24
N GLU A 70 -19.87 21.83 -2.31
CA GLU A 70 -20.65 20.65 -2.70
C GLU A 70 -19.76 19.61 -3.43
N CYS A 71 -18.69 20.08 -4.08
CA CYS A 71 -17.78 19.24 -4.86
C CYS A 71 -16.58 18.69 -4.09
N THR A 72 -16.38 19.11 -2.83
CA THR A 72 -15.32 18.62 -1.96
C THR A 72 -15.84 17.46 -1.11
N MET A 73 -15.39 16.25 -1.42
CA MET A 73 -15.86 15.04 -0.75
C MET A 73 -14.70 14.11 -0.39
N LEU A 74 -14.89 13.28 0.65
CA LEU A 74 -13.99 12.16 0.89
C LEU A 74 -14.32 11.04 -0.09
N PRO A 75 -13.32 10.39 -0.69
CA PRO A 75 -13.54 9.36 -1.72
C PRO A 75 -14.27 8.10 -1.21
N ASN A 76 -14.45 7.93 0.10
CA ASN A 76 -15.08 6.73 0.69
C ASN A 76 -16.24 7.04 1.66
N SER A 77 -16.84 8.24 1.60
CA SER A 77 -18.08 8.54 2.33
C SER A 77 -19.29 8.16 1.46
N ILE A 78 -19.70 6.89 1.57
CA ILE A 78 -21.08 6.45 1.29
C ILE A 78 -21.92 6.65 2.54
#